data_AF-A0AA42TE34-F1
#
_entry.id   AF-A0AA42TE34-F1
#
_cell.length_a   1.000
_cell.length_b   1.000
_cell.length_c   1.000
_cell.angle_alpha   90.00
_cell.angle_beta   90.00
_cell.angle_gamma   90.00
#
_symmetry.space_group_name_H-M   'P 1'
#
loop_
_entity.id
_entity.type
_entity.pdbx_description
1 polymer ?
#
loop_
_entity_poly.entity_id
_entity_poly.type
_entity_poly.pdbx_seq_one_letter_code
_entity_poly.pdbx_strand_id
1 'polypeptide(L)'
;MTTKTPPRLLTAAEVGACIRQFRQLRHWSQEQLAEISGLNVRTVQRVEQGDSASFDTRRALARAFDFNDIDALNKPFSLPTDEELQAAQAQFERDYITLAVSPLAAGRELASLIVSCDMDLSEPAFELSREAASEFAALVDYYREYRDCQDLYSEVDKLDIYDGLQQRIEVLRELGVSLSHGQRKVVIRMGSGMPMDATVLYVVAFRLGHECSQIVTPKAARIG
;
A
#
# COMPACT_ATOMS: atom_id res chain seq x y z
N MET A 1 -9.68 4.60 -27.01
CA MET A 1 -10.53 3.52 -26.47
C MET A 1 -9.64 2.31 -26.28
N THR A 2 -9.13 2.07 -25.06
CA THR A 2 -8.38 0.86 -24.73
C THR A 2 -9.37 -0.30 -24.75
N THR A 3 -9.35 -1.11 -25.80
CA THR A 3 -10.20 -2.30 -25.91
C THR A 3 -9.74 -3.31 -24.86
N LYS A 4 -10.48 -3.41 -23.75
CA LYS A 4 -10.22 -4.43 -22.72
C LYS A 4 -10.19 -5.81 -23.36
N THR A 5 -9.17 -6.60 -23.02
CA THR A 5 -9.01 -7.98 -23.49
C THR A 5 -10.30 -8.80 -23.29
N PRO A 6 -10.80 -9.48 -24.34
CA PRO A 6 -12.04 -10.25 -24.25
C PRO A 6 -11.87 -11.43 -23.28
N PRO A 7 -12.94 -11.82 -22.55
CA PRO A 7 -12.87 -12.95 -21.63
C PRO A 7 -12.44 -14.24 -22.36
N ARG A 8 -11.48 -14.97 -21.80
CA ARG A 8 -11.05 -16.29 -22.32
C ARG A 8 -10.87 -17.31 -21.21
N LEU A 9 -10.94 -18.59 -21.55
CA LEU A 9 -10.62 -19.66 -20.61
C LEU A 9 -9.14 -19.61 -20.23
N LEU A 10 -8.86 -20.03 -19.00
CA LEU A 10 -7.50 -20.30 -18.56
C LEU A 10 -6.93 -21.48 -19.34
N THR A 11 -5.70 -21.31 -19.83
CA THR A 11 -4.89 -22.40 -20.37
C THR A 11 -4.62 -23.43 -19.28
N ALA A 12 -4.27 -24.66 -19.66
CA ALA A 12 -3.95 -25.71 -18.69
C ALA A 12 -2.75 -25.33 -17.79
N ALA A 13 -1.76 -24.65 -18.36
CA ALA A 13 -0.61 -24.12 -17.62
C ALA A 13 -1.02 -23.05 -16.59
N GLU A 14 -1.89 -22.11 -16.95
CA GLU A 14 -2.40 -21.08 -16.02
C GLU A 14 -3.22 -21.72 -14.89
N VAL A 15 -4.09 -22.70 -15.19
CA VAL A 15 -4.80 -23.44 -14.15
C VAL A 15 -3.81 -24.14 -13.23
N GLY A 16 -2.83 -24.85 -13.77
CA GLY A 16 -1.80 -25.53 -12.97
C GLY A 16 -1.03 -24.60 -12.05
N ALA A 17 -0.64 -23.43 -12.55
CA ALA A 17 0.01 -22.38 -11.75
C ALA A 17 -0.90 -21.87 -10.62
N CYS A 18 -2.17 -21.59 -10.92
CA CYS A 18 -3.15 -21.19 -9.90
C CYS A 18 -3.32 -22.26 -8.81
N ILE A 19 -3.50 -23.53 -9.18
CA ILE A 19 -3.66 -24.63 -8.22
C ILE A 19 -2.45 -24.73 -7.30
N ARG A 20 -1.24 -24.71 -7.88
CA ARG A 20 0.02 -24.77 -7.13
C ARG A 20 0.12 -23.60 -6.13
N GLN A 21 -0.22 -22.39 -6.56
CA GLN A 21 -0.17 -21.20 -5.72
C GLN A 21 -1.15 -21.30 -4.55
N PHE A 22 -2.41 -21.68 -4.80
CA PHE A 22 -3.41 -21.83 -3.73
C PHE A 22 -3.03 -22.92 -2.72
N ARG A 23 -2.44 -24.01 -3.19
CA ARG A 23 -1.92 -25.08 -2.34
C ARG A 23 -0.79 -24.57 -1.44
N GLN A 24 0.18 -23.85 -1.99
CA GLN A 24 1.31 -23.30 -1.23
C GLN A 24 0.87 -22.25 -0.21
N LEU A 25 -0.08 -21.37 -0.57
CA LEU A 25 -0.66 -20.38 0.35
C LEU A 25 -1.36 -21.02 1.56
N ARG A 26 -1.86 -22.25 1.41
CA ARG A 26 -2.47 -23.04 2.50
C ARG A 26 -1.49 -24.01 3.17
N HIS A 27 -0.22 -23.97 2.78
CA HIS A 27 0.83 -24.87 3.25
C HIS A 27 0.52 -26.36 3.07
N TRP A 28 -0.21 -26.72 2.00
CA TRP A 28 -0.57 -28.10 1.70
C TRP A 28 0.48 -28.81 0.85
N SER A 29 0.72 -30.09 1.14
CA SER A 29 1.41 -31.01 0.23
C SER A 29 0.49 -31.41 -0.94
N GLN A 30 1.06 -31.99 -2.00
CA GLN A 30 0.25 -32.49 -3.12
C GLN A 30 -0.67 -33.64 -2.68
N GLU A 31 -0.21 -34.46 -1.74
CA GLU A 31 -0.97 -35.54 -1.10
C GLU A 31 -2.16 -34.99 -0.31
N GLN A 32 -1.95 -33.94 0.47
CA GLN A 32 -3.02 -33.29 1.23
C GLN A 32 -4.09 -32.70 0.30
N LEU A 33 -3.68 -32.00 -0.77
CA LEU A 33 -4.64 -31.48 -1.75
C LEU A 33 -5.41 -32.62 -2.45
N ALA A 34 -4.73 -33.72 -2.78
CA ALA A 34 -5.37 -34.88 -3.38
C ALA A 34 -6.44 -35.49 -2.45
N GLU A 35 -6.12 -35.63 -1.17
CA GLU A 35 -7.06 -36.12 -0.15
C GLU A 35 -8.29 -35.20 -0.02
N ILE A 36 -8.07 -33.89 0.15
CA ILE A 36 -9.15 -32.90 0.32
C ILE A 36 -10.04 -32.83 -0.94
N SER A 37 -9.44 -32.88 -2.13
CA SER A 37 -10.18 -32.82 -3.40
C SER A 37 -10.81 -34.15 -3.82
N GLY A 38 -10.51 -35.25 -3.13
CA GLY A 38 -10.92 -36.59 -3.55
C GLY A 38 -10.29 -37.05 -4.86
N LEU A 39 -9.13 -36.49 -5.23
CA LEU A 39 -8.39 -36.82 -6.44
C LEU A 39 -7.19 -37.73 -6.11
N ASN A 40 -6.63 -38.36 -7.15
CA ASN A 40 -5.34 -39.03 -7.01
C ASN A 40 -4.20 -38.00 -7.00
N VAL A 41 -3.15 -38.23 -6.19
CA VAL A 41 -1.94 -37.40 -6.15
C VAL A 41 -1.33 -37.18 -7.54
N ARG A 42 -1.33 -38.22 -8.39
CA ARG A 42 -0.84 -38.12 -9.78
C ARG A 42 -1.69 -37.17 -10.63
N THR A 43 -2.99 -37.08 -10.37
CA THR A 43 -3.89 -36.11 -11.02
C THR A 43 -3.51 -34.70 -10.61
N VAL A 44 -3.31 -34.46 -9.30
CA VAL A 44 -2.87 -33.15 -8.78
C VAL A 44 -1.53 -32.75 -9.39
N GLN A 45 -0.55 -33.65 -9.42
CA GLN A 45 0.76 -33.42 -10.04
C GLN A 45 0.66 -33.03 -11.50
N ARG A 46 -0.11 -33.77 -12.30
CA ARG A 46 -0.35 -33.46 -13.72
C ARG A 46 -0.97 -32.08 -13.91
N VAL A 47 -2.01 -31.78 -13.14
CA VAL A 47 -2.67 -30.46 -13.18
C VAL A 47 -1.65 -29.37 -12.87
N GLU A 48 -0.88 -29.50 -11.79
CA GLU A 48 0.14 -28.51 -11.42
C GLU A 48 1.27 -28.39 -12.45
N GLN A 49 1.54 -29.42 -13.24
CA GLN A 49 2.50 -29.40 -14.34
C GLN A 49 1.95 -28.74 -15.61
N GLY A 50 0.66 -28.39 -15.64
CA GLY A 50 0.01 -27.73 -16.77
C GLY A 50 -0.64 -28.69 -17.76
N ASP A 51 -0.83 -29.96 -17.40
CA ASP A 51 -1.59 -30.91 -18.22
C ASP A 51 -3.09 -30.58 -18.22
N SER A 52 -3.77 -30.96 -19.30
CA SER A 52 -5.23 -30.82 -19.38
C SER A 52 -5.94 -31.61 -18.28
N ALA A 53 -6.98 -30.99 -17.71
CA ALA A 53 -7.81 -31.52 -16.65
C ALA A 53 -9.27 -31.44 -17.08
N SER A 54 -10.07 -32.43 -16.69
CA SER A 54 -11.51 -32.42 -16.97
C SER A 54 -12.23 -31.31 -16.19
N PHE A 55 -13.43 -30.95 -16.65
CA PHE A 55 -14.29 -30.01 -15.93
C PHE A 55 -14.56 -30.47 -14.49
N ASP A 56 -14.78 -31.76 -14.26
CA ASP A 56 -15.03 -32.33 -12.95
C ASP A 56 -13.80 -32.30 -12.05
N THR A 57 -12.60 -32.54 -12.61
CA THR A 57 -11.34 -32.37 -11.88
C THR A 57 -11.16 -30.92 -11.43
N ARG A 58 -11.45 -29.95 -12.32
CA ARG A 58 -11.38 -28.52 -11.99
C ARG A 58 -12.42 -28.14 -10.92
N ARG A 59 -13.63 -28.69 -10.97
CA ARG A 59 -14.68 -28.48 -9.95
C ARG A 59 -14.28 -29.07 -8.59
N ALA A 60 -13.69 -30.27 -8.58
CA ALA A 60 -13.20 -30.90 -7.36
C ALA A 60 -12.12 -30.04 -6.68
N LEU A 61 -11.18 -29.50 -7.47
CA LEU A 61 -10.17 -28.58 -6.97
C LEU A 61 -10.76 -27.24 -6.50
N ALA A 62 -11.71 -26.66 -7.24
CA ALA A 62 -12.40 -25.43 -6.82
C ALA A 62 -13.12 -25.62 -5.47
N ARG A 63 -13.79 -26.77 -5.28
CA ARG A 63 -14.41 -27.13 -3.99
C ARG A 63 -13.37 -27.30 -2.89
N ALA A 64 -12.24 -27.96 -3.16
CA ALA A 64 -11.17 -28.15 -2.18
C ALA A 64 -10.57 -26.84 -1.67
N PHE A 65 -10.62 -25.77 -2.47
CA PHE A 65 -10.18 -24.43 -2.07
C PHE A 65 -11.31 -23.53 -1.56
N ASP A 66 -12.50 -24.08 -1.34
CA ASP A 66 -13.71 -23.38 -0.88
C ASP A 66 -14.13 -22.22 -1.80
N PHE A 67 -14.03 -22.41 -3.11
CA PHE A 67 -14.53 -21.41 -4.05
C PHE A 67 -16.06 -21.36 -4.00
N ASN A 68 -16.61 -20.15 -3.87
CA ASN A 68 -18.05 -19.91 -3.90
C ASN A 68 -18.71 -20.42 -5.20
N ASP A 69 -17.97 -20.34 -6.31
CA ASP A 69 -18.39 -20.85 -7.61
C ASP A 69 -17.51 -22.04 -8.02
N ILE A 70 -18.11 -23.24 -7.99
CA ILE A 70 -17.42 -24.48 -8.35
C ILE A 70 -16.96 -24.50 -9.81
N ASP A 71 -17.54 -23.66 -10.66
CA ASP A 71 -17.17 -23.53 -12.07
C ASP A 71 -16.19 -22.38 -12.33
N ALA A 72 -15.66 -21.73 -11.30
CA ALA A 72 -14.73 -20.62 -11.48
C ALA A 72 -13.55 -21.00 -12.39
N LEU A 73 -12.95 -22.19 -12.24
CA LEU A 73 -11.83 -22.64 -13.09
C LEU A 73 -12.23 -23.08 -14.52
N ASN A 74 -13.52 -23.02 -14.83
CA ASN A 74 -14.12 -23.43 -16.10
C ASN A 74 -14.77 -22.27 -16.86
N LYS A 75 -14.73 -21.06 -16.31
CA LYS A 75 -15.34 -19.87 -16.90
C LYS A 75 -14.29 -18.95 -17.54
N PRO A 76 -14.69 -18.14 -18.53
CA PRO A 76 -13.79 -17.15 -19.11
C PRO A 76 -13.41 -16.06 -18.09
N PHE A 77 -12.14 -15.70 -18.04
CA PHE A 77 -11.60 -14.59 -17.26
C PHE A 77 -11.10 -13.48 -18.18
N SER A 78 -11.27 -12.23 -17.76
CA SER A 78 -10.60 -11.08 -18.36
C SER A 78 -9.24 -10.91 -17.70
N LEU A 79 -8.24 -11.63 -18.22
CA LEU A 79 -6.85 -11.44 -17.82
C LEU A 79 -6.24 -10.31 -18.65
N PRO A 80 -5.54 -9.34 -18.02
CA PRO A 80 -4.76 -8.36 -18.77
C PRO A 80 -3.71 -9.05 -19.64
N THR A 81 -3.46 -8.54 -20.85
CA THR A 81 -2.30 -8.99 -21.64
C THR A 81 -0.99 -8.47 -21.05
N ASP A 82 0.13 -9.07 -21.47
CA ASP A 82 1.46 -8.56 -21.12
C ASP A 82 1.63 -7.09 -21.54
N GLU A 83 1.09 -6.71 -22.70
CA GLU A 83 1.09 -5.32 -23.16
C GLU A 83 0.25 -4.41 -22.26
N GLU A 84 -0.93 -4.84 -21.82
CA GLU A 84 -1.77 -4.09 -20.88
C GLU A 84 -1.09 -3.96 -19.50
N LEU A 85 -0.43 -5.01 -19.01
CA LEU A 85 0.35 -4.98 -17.77
C LEU A 85 1.54 -4.03 -17.88
N GLN A 86 2.31 -4.10 -18.97
CA GLN A 86 3.42 -3.19 -19.23
C GLN A 86 2.95 -1.75 -19.36
N ALA A 87 1.83 -1.51 -20.05
CA ALA A 87 1.24 -0.18 -20.18
C ALA A 87 0.79 0.38 -18.82
N ALA A 88 0.17 -0.45 -17.98
CA ALA A 88 -0.24 -0.10 -16.62
C ALA A 88 0.97 0.18 -15.72
N GLN A 89 2.00 -0.65 -15.79
CA GLN A 89 3.25 -0.43 -15.05
C GLN A 89 3.94 0.86 -15.50
N ALA A 90 4.09 1.07 -16.82
CA ALA A 90 4.66 2.29 -17.35
C ALA A 90 3.81 3.53 -16.97
N GLN A 91 2.48 3.39 -16.90
CA GLN A 91 1.62 4.46 -16.40
C GLN A 91 1.87 4.74 -14.93
N PHE A 92 1.94 3.71 -14.09
CA PHE A 92 2.25 3.85 -12.68
C PHE A 92 3.62 4.51 -12.47
N GLU A 93 4.65 4.07 -13.18
CA GLU A 93 6.00 4.66 -13.13
C GLU A 93 6.05 6.10 -13.67
N ARG A 94 5.17 6.45 -14.62
CA ARG A 94 5.00 7.84 -15.07
C ARG A 94 4.35 8.70 -14.00
N ASP A 95 3.29 8.21 -13.37
CA ASP A 95 2.39 9.00 -12.52
C ASP A 95 2.83 9.03 -11.04
N TYR A 96 3.62 8.05 -10.60
CA TYR A 96 4.02 7.88 -9.20
C TYR A 96 5.54 7.81 -9.01
N ILE A 97 5.98 8.14 -7.81
CA ILE A 97 7.38 8.02 -7.38
C ILE A 97 7.44 7.31 -6.04
N THR A 98 8.43 6.44 -5.91
CA THR A 98 8.79 5.83 -4.64
C THR A 98 9.63 6.81 -3.81
N LEU A 99 9.12 7.18 -2.64
CA LEU A 99 9.78 8.06 -1.69
C LEU A 99 10.32 7.20 -0.53
N ALA A 100 11.60 7.35 -0.23
CA ALA A 100 12.18 6.76 0.97
C ALA A 100 11.67 7.51 2.21
N VAL A 101 11.32 6.76 3.25
CA VAL A 101 10.88 7.31 4.52
C VAL A 101 11.71 6.74 5.67
N SER A 102 11.93 7.56 6.69
CA SER A 102 12.69 7.22 7.90
C SER A 102 11.78 7.30 9.12
N PRO A 103 12.00 6.48 10.18
CA PRO A 103 11.23 6.59 11.41
C PRO A 103 11.28 8.00 11.99
N LEU A 104 10.15 8.45 12.52
CA LEU A 104 10.00 9.73 13.21
C LEU A 104 9.64 9.47 14.67
N ALA A 105 10.61 9.64 15.56
CA ALA A 105 10.44 9.29 16.98
C ALA A 105 10.69 10.45 17.95
N ALA A 106 11.16 11.60 17.45
CA ALA A 106 11.53 12.74 18.29
C ALA A 106 10.76 14.02 17.88
N GLY A 107 10.14 14.68 18.85
CA GLY A 107 9.42 15.94 18.64
C GLY A 107 10.31 17.05 18.09
N ARG A 108 11.56 17.13 18.55
CA ARG A 108 12.57 18.07 18.01
C ARG A 108 12.93 17.80 16.55
N GLU A 109 13.03 16.53 16.15
CA GLU A 109 13.27 16.16 14.75
C GLU A 109 12.09 16.60 13.89
N LEU A 110 10.88 16.29 14.32
CA LEU A 110 9.65 16.73 13.64
C LEU A 110 9.64 18.26 13.50
N ALA A 111 9.88 19.01 14.57
CA ALA A 111 9.92 20.47 14.55
C ALA A 111 10.91 21.02 13.52
N SER A 112 12.11 20.44 13.45
CA SER A 112 13.12 20.83 12.45
C SER A 112 12.65 20.54 11.03
N LEU A 113 11.99 19.41 10.80
CA LEU A 113 11.45 19.04 9.49
C LEU A 113 10.33 20.01 9.07
N ILE A 114 9.42 20.36 9.97
CA ILE A 114 8.30 21.26 9.74
C ILE A 114 8.77 22.63 9.23
N VAL A 115 9.80 23.18 9.87
CA VAL A 115 10.38 24.48 9.52
C VAL A 115 11.17 24.44 8.20
N SER A 116 11.74 23.28 7.87
CA SER A 116 12.53 23.09 6.65
C SER A 116 11.68 22.86 5.38
N CYS A 117 10.36 22.71 5.52
CA CYS A 117 9.45 22.34 4.46
C CYS A 117 8.33 23.38 4.30
N ASP A 118 7.94 23.66 3.07
CA ASP A 118 6.92 24.66 2.74
C ASP A 118 5.50 24.14 3.01
N MET A 119 5.33 22.82 3.05
CA MET A 119 4.04 22.17 3.31
C MET A 119 4.21 20.73 3.78
N ASP A 120 3.11 20.11 4.21
CA ASP A 120 3.04 18.70 4.54
C ASP A 120 1.94 17.95 3.79
N LEU A 121 2.16 16.65 3.62
CA LEU A 121 1.14 15.66 3.32
C LEU A 121 1.20 14.60 4.43
N SER A 122 0.15 14.56 5.23
CA SER A 122 0.10 13.72 6.43
C SER A 122 -1.10 12.81 6.41
N GLU A 123 -0.82 11.52 6.26
CA GLU A 123 -1.83 10.50 6.01
C GLU A 123 -1.48 9.20 6.73
N PRO A 124 -2.49 8.50 7.28
CA PRO A 124 -2.27 7.16 7.80
C PRO A 124 -2.19 6.13 6.67
N ALA A 125 -1.23 5.21 6.75
CA ALA A 125 -1.09 4.09 5.82
C ALA A 125 -2.06 2.93 6.09
N PHE A 126 -2.90 3.05 7.12
CA PHE A 126 -3.88 2.06 7.53
C PHE A 126 -5.07 2.73 8.24
N GLU A 127 -6.15 1.97 8.47
CA GLU A 127 -7.29 2.48 9.22
C GLU A 127 -6.95 2.61 10.71
N LEU A 128 -6.93 3.85 11.20
CA LEU A 128 -6.71 4.19 12.61
C LEU A 128 -7.96 3.92 13.45
N SER A 129 -7.77 3.57 14.73
CA SER A 129 -8.86 3.64 15.71
C SER A 129 -9.33 5.09 15.86
N ARG A 130 -10.53 5.31 16.39
CA ARG A 130 -11.07 6.66 16.59
C ARG A 130 -10.15 7.51 17.49
N GLU A 131 -9.60 6.90 18.52
CA GLU A 131 -8.68 7.53 19.47
C GLU A 131 -7.37 7.92 18.79
N ALA A 132 -6.77 6.99 18.03
CA ALA A 132 -5.52 7.25 17.31
C ALA A 132 -5.70 8.27 16.17
N ALA A 133 -6.84 8.24 15.47
CA ALA A 133 -7.18 9.22 14.45
C ALA A 133 -7.32 10.62 15.04
N SER A 134 -7.95 10.74 16.22
CA SER A 134 -8.07 12.01 16.94
C SER A 134 -6.71 12.56 17.35
N GLU A 135 -5.81 11.72 17.89
CA GLU A 135 -4.48 12.17 18.28
C GLU A 135 -3.60 12.53 17.07
N PHE A 136 -3.68 11.75 15.99
CA PHE A 136 -2.94 12.04 14.76
C PHE A 136 -3.39 13.38 14.15
N ALA A 137 -4.70 13.63 14.10
CA ALA A 137 -5.22 14.92 13.65
C ALA A 137 -4.74 16.07 14.55
N ALA A 138 -4.77 15.89 15.87
CA ALA A 138 -4.31 16.90 16.82
C ALA A 138 -2.80 17.18 16.70
N LEU A 139 -1.97 16.17 16.41
CA LEU A 139 -0.56 16.35 16.07
C LEU A 139 -0.40 17.16 14.77
N VAL A 140 -1.18 16.83 13.74
CA VAL A 140 -1.16 17.50 12.44
C VAL A 140 -1.53 18.98 12.57
N ASP A 141 -2.62 19.27 13.27
CA ASP A 141 -3.05 20.65 13.52
C ASP A 141 -1.99 21.42 14.30
N TYR A 142 -1.47 20.82 15.38
CA TYR A 142 -0.47 21.45 16.25
C TYR A 142 0.79 21.87 15.50
N TYR A 143 1.33 21.00 14.63
CA TYR A 143 2.52 21.39 13.90
C TYR A 143 2.26 22.34 12.73
N ARG A 144 1.05 22.33 12.14
CA ARG A 144 0.68 23.28 11.09
C ARG A 144 0.58 24.69 11.67
N GLU A 145 -0.04 24.82 12.84
CA GLU A 145 -0.03 26.06 13.61
C GLU A 145 1.42 26.51 13.90
N TYR A 146 2.29 25.60 14.35
CA TYR A 146 3.70 25.93 14.56
C TYR A 146 4.41 26.41 13.28
N ARG A 147 4.17 25.77 12.12
CA ARG A 147 4.75 26.22 10.83
C ARG A 147 4.36 27.66 10.53
N ASP A 148 3.10 28.00 10.74
CA ASP A 148 2.52 29.29 10.36
C ASP A 148 3.03 30.46 11.22
N CYS A 149 3.54 30.21 12.43
CA CYS A 149 3.95 31.26 13.36
C CYS A 149 5.29 31.05 14.08
N GLN A 150 6.14 30.11 13.62
CA GLN A 150 7.43 29.80 14.25
C GLN A 150 8.38 30.99 14.43
N ASP A 151 8.25 32.03 13.60
CA ASP A 151 9.04 33.28 13.65
C ASP A 151 8.67 34.17 14.84
N LEU A 152 7.51 33.94 15.46
CA LEU A 152 7.04 34.64 16.65
C LEU A 152 7.54 34.00 17.96
N TYR A 153 8.13 32.80 17.90
CA TYR A 153 8.62 32.07 19.08
C TYR A 153 10.08 32.39 19.35
N SER A 154 10.42 32.65 20.63
CA SER A 154 11.82 32.67 21.05
C SER A 154 12.42 31.26 21.02
N GLU A 155 13.75 31.16 21.03
CA GLU A 155 14.43 29.87 21.09
C GLU A 155 14.09 29.06 22.36
N VAL A 156 13.68 29.72 23.44
CA VAL A 156 13.22 29.06 24.66
C VAL A 156 11.81 28.54 24.49
N ASP A 157 10.89 29.33 23.91
CA ASP A 157 9.50 28.91 23.68
C ASP A 157 9.42 27.71 22.72
N LYS A 158 10.38 27.58 21.80
CA LYS A 158 10.49 26.40 20.92
C LYS A 158 10.73 25.09 21.68
N LEU A 159 11.31 25.13 22.88
CA LEU A 159 11.49 23.93 23.70
C LEU A 159 10.13 23.34 24.11
N ASP A 160 9.18 24.20 24.50
CA ASP A 160 7.82 23.78 24.84
C ASP A 160 7.09 23.17 23.63
N ILE A 161 7.35 23.70 22.42
CA ILE A 161 6.85 23.10 21.18
C ILE A 161 7.42 21.70 20.96
N TYR A 162 8.72 21.51 21.19
CA TYR A 162 9.36 20.21 21.00
C TYR A 162 8.79 19.17 21.96
N ASP A 163 8.57 19.55 23.21
CA ASP A 163 7.97 18.70 24.24
C ASP A 163 6.51 18.38 23.91
N GLY A 164 5.75 19.36 23.42
CA GLY A 164 4.38 19.17 22.94
C GLY A 164 4.30 18.17 21.78
N LEU A 165 5.17 18.29 20.78
CA LEU A 165 5.27 17.33 19.68
C LEU A 165 5.67 15.94 20.19
N GLN A 166 6.64 15.86 21.10
CA GLN A 166 7.11 14.61 21.68
C GLN A 166 5.99 13.85 22.39
N GLN A 167 5.22 14.55 23.23
CA GLN A 167 4.11 13.96 23.97
C GLN A 167 3.09 13.31 23.03
N ARG A 168 2.73 13.98 21.93
CA ARG A 168 1.76 13.46 20.97
C ARG A 168 2.28 12.24 20.22
N ILE A 169 3.57 12.25 19.84
CA ILE A 169 4.23 11.08 19.23
C ILE A 169 4.20 9.89 20.18
N GLU A 170 4.43 10.12 21.47
CA GLU A 170 4.38 9.08 22.51
C GLU A 170 2.96 8.51 22.70
N VAL A 171 1.94 9.37 22.76
CA VAL A 171 0.54 8.93 22.84
C VAL A 171 0.16 8.10 21.62
N LEU A 172 0.52 8.51 20.40
CA LEU A 172 0.31 7.71 19.20
C LEU A 172 0.98 6.33 19.31
N ARG A 173 2.20 6.29 19.84
CA ARG A 173 2.93 5.04 20.07
C ARG A 173 2.24 4.13 21.07
N GLU A 174 1.72 4.66 22.17
CA GLU A 174 0.91 3.92 23.15
C GLU A 174 -0.36 3.35 22.53
N LEU A 175 -0.93 4.06 21.55
CA LEU A 175 -2.07 3.62 20.75
C LEU A 175 -1.69 2.64 19.62
N GLY A 176 -0.43 2.19 19.55
CA GLY A 176 0.04 1.22 18.56
C GLY A 176 0.33 1.83 17.18
N VAL A 177 0.61 3.13 17.12
CA VAL A 177 0.94 3.87 15.90
C VAL A 177 2.39 4.34 15.95
N SER A 178 3.15 4.10 14.89
CA SER A 178 4.46 4.72 14.67
C SER A 178 4.39 5.72 13.53
N LEU A 179 5.27 6.71 13.55
CA LEU A 179 5.36 7.71 12.48
C LEU A 179 6.65 7.49 11.69
N SER A 180 6.57 7.77 10.40
CA SER A 180 7.73 7.92 9.52
C SER A 180 7.63 9.21 8.74
N HIS A 181 8.78 9.76 8.33
CA HIS A 181 8.85 10.97 7.55
C HIS A 181 9.66 10.80 6.26
N GLY A 182 9.35 11.62 5.26
CA GLY A 182 10.13 11.75 4.04
C GLY A 182 10.01 13.17 3.48
N GLN A 183 10.98 13.62 2.70
CA GLN A 183 10.97 14.95 2.10
C GLN A 183 11.07 14.86 0.59
N ARG A 184 10.34 15.74 -0.10
CA ARG A 184 10.40 15.80 -1.56
C ARG A 184 10.22 17.20 -2.09
N LYS A 185 11.13 17.63 -2.96
CA LYS A 185 10.95 18.83 -3.78
C LYS A 185 9.94 18.55 -4.90
N VAL A 186 8.97 19.43 -5.05
CA VAL A 186 7.92 19.36 -6.06
C VAL A 186 7.74 20.72 -6.72
N VAL A 187 7.23 20.69 -7.95
CA VAL A 187 6.82 21.89 -8.67
C VAL A 187 5.30 21.95 -8.62
N ILE A 188 4.77 22.97 -7.95
CA ILE A 188 3.33 23.16 -7.78
C ILE A 188 2.83 24.12 -8.85
N ARG A 189 1.71 23.76 -9.48
CA ARG A 189 1.00 24.63 -10.42
C ARG A 189 -0.41 24.88 -9.90
N MET A 190 -0.67 26.10 -9.43
CA MET A 190 -2.02 26.53 -9.05
C MET A 190 -2.67 27.31 -10.19
N GLY A 191 -3.70 26.73 -10.80
CA GLY A 191 -4.46 27.37 -11.89
C GLY A 191 -3.57 27.79 -13.08
N SER A 192 -3.73 29.04 -13.54
CA SER A 192 -2.92 29.65 -14.59
C SER A 192 -1.67 30.40 -14.07
N GLY A 193 -1.33 30.24 -12.78
CA GLY A 193 -0.18 30.89 -12.15
C GLY A 193 1.17 30.29 -12.61
N MET A 194 2.27 31.01 -12.32
CA MET A 194 3.61 30.49 -12.56
C MET A 194 3.91 29.28 -11.64
N PRO A 195 4.64 28.26 -12.13
CA PRO A 195 5.08 27.15 -11.29
C PRO A 195 5.95 27.64 -10.13
N MET A 196 5.72 27.10 -8.93
CA MET A 196 6.54 27.37 -7.74
C MET A 196 7.20 26.09 -7.24
N ASP A 197 8.48 26.17 -6.89
CA ASP A 197 9.17 25.09 -6.20
C ASP A 197 8.73 25.07 -4.73
N ALA A 198 8.43 23.88 -4.22
CA ALA A 198 8.08 23.67 -2.82
C ALA A 198 8.71 22.36 -2.32
N THR A 199 9.03 22.31 -1.04
CA THR A 199 9.48 21.11 -0.34
C THR A 199 8.33 20.58 0.52
N VAL A 200 7.87 19.36 0.21
CA VAL A 200 6.79 18.68 0.91
C VAL A 200 7.38 17.75 1.95
N LEU A 201 6.95 17.89 3.20
CA LEU A 201 7.14 16.91 4.27
C LEU A 201 6.03 15.86 4.22
N TYR A 202 6.38 14.60 4.10
CA TYR A 202 5.45 13.50 4.26
C TYR A 202 5.52 13.03 5.70
N VAL A 203 4.41 12.99 6.43
CA VAL A 203 4.30 12.36 7.76
C VAL A 203 3.29 11.22 7.66
N VAL A 204 3.79 9.98 7.72
CA VAL A 204 2.97 8.79 7.50
C VAL A 204 2.83 8.01 8.79
N ALA A 205 1.59 7.74 9.19
CA ALA A 205 1.30 6.89 10.34
C ALA A 205 1.21 5.42 9.91
N PHE A 206 2.03 4.57 10.52
CA PHE A 206 2.06 3.13 10.34
C PHE A 206 1.55 2.41 11.59
N ARG A 207 1.11 1.16 11.42
CA ARG A 207 0.91 0.27 12.55
C ARG A 207 2.27 -0.03 13.16
N LEU A 208 2.40 0.12 14.47
CA LEU A 208 3.64 -0.12 15.19
C LEU A 208 4.19 -1.53 14.87
N GLY A 209 5.47 -1.59 14.49
CA GLY A 209 6.16 -2.82 14.09
C GLY A 209 5.92 -3.27 12.65
N HIS A 210 5.14 -2.52 11.86
CA HIS A 210 4.86 -2.78 10.44
C HIS A 210 5.25 -1.58 9.57
N GLU A 211 6.31 -0.87 9.96
CA GLU A 211 6.80 0.31 9.25
C GLU A 211 7.39 -0.07 7.89
N CYS A 212 7.07 0.73 6.87
CA CYS A 212 7.72 0.64 5.56
C CYS A 212 8.91 1.59 5.49
N SER A 213 9.96 1.21 4.77
CA SER A 213 11.09 2.09 4.43
C SER A 213 10.84 2.94 3.18
N GLN A 214 9.75 2.65 2.46
CA GLN A 214 9.37 3.32 1.21
C GLN A 214 7.85 3.47 1.14
N ILE A 215 7.41 4.60 0.60
CA ILE A 215 6.01 4.87 0.24
C ILE A 215 5.92 5.26 -1.23
N VAL A 216 4.75 5.10 -1.83
CA VAL A 216 4.48 5.55 -3.20
C VAL A 216 3.65 6.83 -3.13
N THR A 217 4.10 7.87 -3.81
CA THR A 217 3.42 9.18 -3.83
C THR A 217 3.17 9.61 -5.27
N PRO A 218 2.05 10.28 -5.58
CA PRO A 218 1.82 10.84 -6.92
C PRO A 218 2.91 11.85 -7.29
N LYS A 219 3.37 11.85 -8.55
CA LYS A 219 4.34 12.84 -9.04
C LYS A 219 3.74 14.24 -9.10
N ALA A 220 2.49 14.34 -9.54
CA ALA A 220 1.72 15.58 -9.50
C ALA A 220 0.79 15.53 -8.28
N ALA A 221 1.09 16.34 -7.26
CA ALA A 221 0.09 16.67 -6.26
C ALA A 221 -0.92 17.62 -6.94
N ARG A 222 -2.11 17.12 -7.29
CA ARG A 222 -3.22 18.02 -7.60
C ARG A 222 -3.69 18.60 -6.28
N ILE A 223 -3.13 19.75 -5.92
CA ILE A 223 -3.66 20.58 -4.86
C ILE A 223 -4.87 21.29 -5.47
N GLY A 224 -6.06 20.83 -5.13
CA GLY A 224 -7.34 21.33 -5.61
C GLY A 224 -8.29 21.49 -4.44
#